data_AF-A0A9E1UA03-F1
#
_entry.id   AF-A0A9E1UA03-F1
#
_cell.length_a   1.000
_cell.length_b   1.000
_cell.length_c   1.000
_cell.angle_alpha   90.00
_cell.angle_beta   90.00
_cell.angle_gamma   90.00
#
_symmetry.space_group_name_H-M   'P 1'
#
loop_
_entity.id
_entity.type
_entity.pdbx_description
1 polymer ?
#
loop_
_entity_poly.entity_id
_entity_poly.type
_entity_poly.pdbx_seq_one_letter_code
_entity_poly.pdbx_strand_id
1 'polypeptide(L)'
;MQPVQSDTPNIKVIGIGGGGGNAINRMVDAGVSGVEFIAANTDLQDLNKSKATFKLQLGRSSTRGLGAGAKPEVGRAAAMESEAQIRESIDGADMVFITAGM
;
A
#
# COMPACT_ATOMS: atom_id res chain seq x y z
N MET A 1 -26.25 -3.42 31.92
CA MET A 1 -25.06 -2.73 31.38
C MET A 1 -24.81 -3.31 30.00
N GLN A 2 -24.95 -2.50 28.93
CA GLN A 2 -24.46 -2.91 27.61
C GLN A 2 -22.93 -2.90 27.65
N PRO A 3 -22.24 -3.86 27.01
CA PRO A 3 -20.78 -3.85 26.97
C PRO A 3 -20.32 -2.58 26.27
N VAL A 4 -19.34 -1.88 26.86
CA VAL A 4 -18.65 -0.77 26.21
C VAL A 4 -17.92 -1.36 25.01
N GLN A 5 -18.36 -1.01 23.82
CA GLN A 5 -17.70 -1.38 22.58
C GLN A 5 -16.31 -0.77 22.58
N SER A 6 -15.27 -1.61 22.61
CA SER A 6 -13.90 -1.15 22.42
C SER A 6 -13.73 -0.84 20.93
N ASP A 7 -13.99 0.40 20.53
CA ASP A 7 -13.72 0.86 19.16
C ASP A 7 -12.20 0.90 18.97
N THR A 8 -11.67 -0.25 18.54
CA THR A 8 -10.26 -0.39 18.19
C THR A 8 -10.10 0.27 16.83
N PRO A 9 -9.28 1.33 16.68
CA PRO A 9 -9.19 2.05 15.41
C PRO A 9 -8.75 1.12 14.27
N ASN A 10 -9.40 1.22 13.13
CA ASN A 10 -9.01 0.51 11.92
C ASN A 10 -7.83 1.25 11.27
N ILE A 11 -6.61 0.75 11.49
CA ILE A 11 -5.38 1.36 10.99
C ILE A 11 -4.90 0.60 9.75
N LYS A 12 -4.60 1.34 8.68
CA LYS A 12 -3.99 0.78 7.47
C LYS A 12 -2.63 1.42 7.21
N VAL A 13 -1.65 0.62 6.78
CA VAL A 13 -0.32 1.09 6.40
C VAL A 13 -0.09 0.75 4.94
N ILE A 14 0.07 1.78 4.10
CA ILE A 14 0.34 1.65 2.67
C ILE A 14 1.81 1.97 2.36
N GLY A 15 2.53 0.96 1.88
CA GLY A 15 3.89 1.10 1.37
C GLY A 15 3.90 1.33 -0.13
N ILE A 16 4.40 2.47 -0.57
CA ILE A 16 4.43 2.88 -1.97
C ILE A 16 5.84 2.69 -2.56
N GLY A 17 5.92 2.05 -3.73
CA GLY A 17 7.15 1.79 -4.45
C GLY A 17 8.08 0.79 -3.73
N GLY A 18 9.30 0.63 -4.24
CA GLY A 18 10.27 -0.33 -3.68
C GLY A 18 10.68 0.00 -2.24
N GLY A 19 10.94 1.28 -1.94
CA GLY A 19 11.30 1.74 -0.60
C GLY A 19 10.18 1.51 0.43
N GLY A 20 8.95 1.92 0.10
CA GLY A 20 7.78 1.69 0.95
C GLY A 20 7.47 0.21 1.13
N GLY A 21 7.53 -0.59 0.06
CA GLY A 21 7.35 -2.04 0.13
C GLY A 21 8.38 -2.72 1.03
N ASN A 22 9.65 -2.29 0.98
CA ASN A 22 10.69 -2.79 1.88
C ASN A 22 10.45 -2.40 3.34
N ALA A 23 9.86 -1.23 3.60
CA ALA A 23 9.48 -0.83 4.95
C ALA A 23 8.33 -1.71 5.48
N ILE A 24 7.30 -1.97 4.67
CA ILE A 24 6.20 -2.88 5.01
C ILE A 24 6.71 -4.27 5.34
N ASN A 25 7.59 -4.83 4.50
CA ASN A 25 8.16 -6.16 4.75
C ASN A 25 8.86 -6.24 6.11
N ARG A 26 9.62 -5.20 6.48
CA ARG A 26 10.27 -5.13 7.80
C ARG A 26 9.27 -5.03 8.94
N MET A 27 8.18 -4.27 8.78
CA MET A 27 7.13 -4.19 9.81
C MET A 27 6.43 -5.54 10.02
N VAL A 28 6.14 -6.25 8.92
CA VAL A 28 5.58 -7.60 8.98
C VAL A 28 6.54 -8.56 9.67
N ASP A 29 7.81 -8.56 9.28
CA ASP A 29 8.84 -9.43 9.89
C ASP A 29 9.11 -9.11 11.36
N ALA A 30 8.96 -7.85 11.76
CA ALA A 30 9.06 -7.40 13.15
C ALA A 30 7.82 -7.75 13.99
N GLY A 31 6.77 -8.32 13.39
CA GLY A 31 5.55 -8.72 14.09
C GLY A 31 4.63 -7.55 14.47
N VAL A 32 4.69 -6.43 13.75
CA VAL A 32 3.73 -5.33 13.94
C VAL A 32 2.33 -5.85 13.65
N SER A 33 1.43 -5.68 14.62
CA SER A 33 0.06 -6.19 14.61
C SER A 33 -0.95 -5.07 14.83
N GLY A 34 -2.23 -5.35 14.62
CA GLY A 34 -3.31 -4.37 14.75
C GLY A 34 -3.38 -3.36 13.60
N VAL A 35 -2.69 -3.63 12.49
CA VAL A 35 -2.74 -2.81 11.28
C VAL A 35 -2.91 -3.68 10.03
N GLU A 36 -3.55 -3.13 9.01
CA GLU A 36 -3.68 -3.77 7.71
C GLU A 36 -2.59 -3.27 6.75
N PHE A 37 -1.74 -4.17 6.26
CA PHE A 37 -0.63 -3.81 5.37
C PHE A 37 -1.05 -3.87 3.91
N ILE A 38 -0.79 -2.78 3.19
CA ILE A 38 -1.02 -2.63 1.77
C ILE A 38 0.32 -2.28 1.10
N ALA A 39 0.70 -3.02 0.06
CA ALA A 39 1.82 -2.64 -0.81
C ALA A 39 1.28 -2.13 -2.14
N ALA A 40 1.70 -0.94 -2.56
CA ALA A 40 1.32 -0.35 -3.84
C ALA A 40 2.57 -0.10 -4.69
N ASN A 41 2.65 -0.69 -5.88
CA ASN A 41 3.82 -0.53 -6.74
C ASN A 41 3.46 -0.64 -8.22
N THR A 42 4.17 0.12 -9.07
CA THR A 42 4.11 0.00 -10.54
C THR A 42 4.89 -1.20 -11.06
N ASP A 43 5.88 -1.68 -10.29
CA ASP A 43 6.68 -2.86 -10.64
C ASP A 43 6.04 -4.12 -10.06
N LEU A 44 5.60 -5.02 -10.94
CA LEU A 44 4.92 -6.25 -10.55
C LEU A 44 5.88 -7.26 -9.90
N GLN A 45 7.15 -7.27 -10.32
CA GLN A 45 8.15 -8.19 -9.76
C GLN A 45 8.44 -7.85 -8.31
N ASP A 46 8.59 -6.55 -8.00
CA ASP A 46 8.77 -6.10 -6.62
C ASP A 46 7.49 -6.26 -5.80
N LEU A 47 6.33 -6.00 -6.38
CA LEU A 47 5.05 -6.20 -5.70
C LEU A 47 4.85 -7.67 -5.29
N ASN A 48 5.25 -8.62 -6.15
CA ASN A 48 5.13 -10.05 -5.87
C ASN A 48 5.94 -10.49 -4.65
N LYS A 49 7.11 -9.85 -4.41
CA LYS A 49 7.98 -10.11 -3.24
C LYS A 49 7.43 -9.54 -1.94
N SER A 50 6.39 -8.69 -1.99
CA SER A 50 5.79 -8.07 -0.80
C SER A 50 5.16 -9.11 0.13
N LYS A 51 5.30 -8.88 1.44
CA LYS A 51 4.67 -9.63 2.54
C LYS A 51 3.38 -8.96 3.05
N ALA A 52 2.97 -7.86 2.42
CA ALA A 52 1.73 -7.17 2.75
C ALA A 52 0.49 -8.06 2.51
N THR A 53 -0.54 -7.86 3.32
CA THR A 53 -1.84 -8.54 3.19
C THR A 53 -2.50 -8.23 1.85
N PHE A 54 -2.46 -6.96 1.43
CA PHE A 54 -3.00 -6.51 0.15
C PHE A 54 -1.89 -5.99 -0.77
N LYS A 55 -1.99 -6.33 -2.05
CA LYS A 55 -1.03 -5.95 -3.10
C LYS A 55 -1.78 -5.22 -4.21
N LEU A 56 -1.43 -3.97 -4.42
CA LEU A 56 -2.06 -3.08 -5.38
C LEU A 56 -1.07 -2.71 -6.49
N GLN A 57 -1.33 -3.19 -7.70
CA GLN A 57 -0.52 -2.82 -8.86
C GLN A 57 -1.00 -1.47 -9.40
N LEU A 58 -0.11 -0.48 -9.38
CA LEU A 58 -0.38 0.85 -9.90
C LEU A 58 -0.14 0.91 -11.42
N GLY A 59 -1.02 1.61 -12.14
CA GLY A 59 -0.84 1.90 -13.56
C GLY A 59 -0.68 0.65 -14.42
N ARG A 60 -1.62 -0.30 -14.29
CA ARG A 60 -1.59 -1.56 -15.06
C ARG A 60 -1.45 -1.31 -16.56
N SER A 61 -2.14 -0.31 -17.09
CA SER A 61 -2.16 0.00 -18.52
C SER A 61 -0.93 0.82 -18.92
N SER A 62 -0.58 1.84 -18.11
CA SER A 62 0.52 2.76 -18.40
C SER A 62 1.91 2.12 -18.26
N THR A 63 2.12 1.27 -17.25
CA THR A 63 3.45 0.70 -16.94
C THR A 63 3.59 -0.75 -17.37
N ARG A 64 2.47 -1.46 -17.57
CA ARG A 64 2.43 -2.90 -17.87
C ARG A 64 3.17 -3.75 -16.82
N GLY A 65 3.30 -3.25 -15.58
CA GLY A 65 4.01 -3.95 -14.51
C GLY A 65 5.53 -3.87 -14.57
N LEU A 66 6.10 -3.01 -15.42
CA LEU A 66 7.55 -2.83 -15.59
C LEU A 66 8.15 -1.72 -14.70
N GLY A 67 7.32 -1.08 -13.88
CA GLY A 67 7.75 0.02 -13.02
C GLY A 67 7.71 1.39 -13.70
N ALA A 68 7.87 2.43 -12.88
CA ALA A 68 7.89 3.83 -13.32
C ALA A 68 9.25 4.27 -13.89
N GLY A 69 10.29 3.42 -13.84
CA GLY A 69 11.62 3.74 -14.38
C GLY A 69 12.28 4.97 -13.73
N ALA A 70 12.10 5.15 -12.42
CA ALA A 70 12.58 6.31 -11.64
C ALA A 70 12.05 7.67 -12.12
N LYS A 71 10.92 7.69 -12.85
CA LYS A 71 10.26 8.90 -13.32
C LYS A 71 9.04 9.23 -12.44
N PRO A 72 9.10 10.27 -11.59
CA PRO A 72 8.00 10.62 -10.70
C PRO A 72 6.67 10.90 -11.42
N GLU A 73 6.73 11.47 -12.63
CA GLU A 73 5.57 11.77 -13.46
C GLU A 73 4.85 10.50 -13.93
N VAL A 74 5.60 9.42 -14.21
CA VAL A 74 5.02 8.10 -14.56
C VAL A 74 4.35 7.50 -13.33
N GLY A 75 4.99 7.58 -12.16
CA GLY A 75 4.41 7.13 -10.89
C GLY A 75 3.11 7.87 -10.55
N ARG A 76 3.09 9.20 -10.75
CA ARG A 76 1.89 10.02 -10.56
C ARG A 76 0.76 9.60 -11.50
N ALA A 77 1.04 9.43 -12.80
CA ALA A 77 0.03 9.01 -13.76
C ALA A 77 -0.52 7.61 -13.41
N ALA A 78 0.35 6.68 -13.03
CA ALA A 78 -0.04 5.34 -12.60
C ALA A 78 -0.92 5.35 -11.33
N ALA A 79 -0.63 6.24 -10.38
CA ALA A 79 -1.47 6.41 -9.19
C ALA A 79 -2.85 6.99 -9.51
N MET A 80 -2.92 7.97 -10.41
CA MET A 80 -4.21 8.53 -10.87
C MET A 80 -5.03 7.51 -11.65
N GLU A 81 -4.39 6.69 -12.49
CA GLU A 81 -5.06 5.57 -13.20
C GLU A 81 -5.70 4.58 -12.20
N SER A 82 -5.06 4.36 -11.06
CA SER A 82 -5.48 3.42 -10.02
C SER A 82 -6.26 4.07 -8.87
N GLU A 83 -6.77 5.30 -9.01
CA GLU A 83 -7.43 6.05 -7.94
C GLU A 83 -8.56 5.25 -7.26
N ALA A 84 -9.43 4.62 -8.05
CA ALA A 84 -10.55 3.83 -7.54
C ALA A 84 -10.09 2.64 -6.69
N GLN A 85 -9.04 1.95 -7.14
CA GLN A 85 -8.47 0.79 -6.44
C GLN A 85 -7.78 1.22 -5.15
N ILE A 86 -7.09 2.38 -5.16
CA ILE A 86 -6.46 2.95 -3.98
C ILE A 86 -7.55 3.29 -2.95
N ARG A 87 -8.63 3.97 -3.39
CA ARG A 87 -9.76 4.33 -2.52
C ARG A 87 -10.40 3.11 -1.88
N GLU A 88 -10.66 2.07 -2.67
CA GLU A 88 -11.19 0.79 -2.17
C GLU A 88 -10.24 0.13 -1.16
N SER A 89 -8.93 0.13 -1.42
CA SER A 89 -7.95 -0.49 -0.51
C SER A 89 -7.90 0.18 0.86
N ILE A 90 -8.17 1.49 0.93
CA ILE A 90 -8.14 2.25 2.18
C ILE A 90 -9.52 2.46 2.81
N ASP A 91 -10.58 1.92 2.20
CA ASP A 91 -11.95 2.10 2.70
C ASP A 91 -12.11 1.54 4.12
N GLY A 92 -12.93 2.23 4.92
CA GLY A 92 -13.18 1.91 6.32
C GLY A 92 -12.02 2.15 7.28
N ALA A 93 -10.89 2.73 6.84
CA ALA A 93 -9.78 3.08 7.72
C ALA A 93 -10.08 4.35 8.52
N ASP A 94 -9.87 4.30 9.83
CA ASP A 94 -9.86 5.49 10.70
C ASP A 94 -8.56 6.27 10.55
N MET A 95 -7.46 5.56 10.24
CA MET A 95 -6.14 6.13 10.05
C MET A 95 -5.36 5.39 8.97
N VAL A 96 -4.72 6.16 8.08
CA VAL A 96 -3.87 5.61 7.01
C VAL A 96 -2.45 6.17 7.15
N PHE A 97 -1.47 5.28 7.29
CA PHE A 97 -0.05 5.62 7.25
C PHE A 97 0.50 5.37 5.86
N ILE A 98 1.13 6.39 5.26
CA ILE A 98 1.81 6.25 3.96
C ILE A 98 3.31 6.19 4.21
N THR A 99 3.97 5.16 3.67
CA THR A 99 5.43 5.04 3.68
C THR A 99 5.98 4.89 2.27
N ALA A 100 7.02 5.66 1.95
CA ALA A 100 7.67 5.67 0.64
C ALA A 100 9.14 6.07 0.79
N GLY A 101 9.97 5.69 -0.19
CA GLY A 101 11.31 6.27 -0.36
C GLY A 101 11.24 7.40 -1.39
N MET A 102 11.82 8.56 -1.08
CA MET A 102 11.88 9.74 -1.98
C MET A 102 13.20 9.81 -2.73
#